data_AF-A0A9P6NK24-F1
#
_entry.id   AF-A0A9P6NK24-F1
#
_cell.length_a   1.000
_cell.length_b   1.000
_cell.length_c   1.000
_cell.angle_alpha   90.00
_cell.angle_beta   90.00
_cell.angle_gamma   90.00
#
_symmetry.space_group_name_H-M   'P 1'
#
loop_
_entity.id
_entity.type
_entity.pdbx_description
1 polymer ?
#
loop_
_entity_poly.entity_id
_entity_poly.type
_entity_poly.pdbx_seq_one_letter_code
_entity_poly.pdbx_strand_id
1 'polypeptide(L)'
;MPFPPLLEYLKFSHVPDVLIPDVMTILQEHGIFSWTSFLKVHWLNPERLEKWGISYGIGMQLMDNVPVYYDELLASAGVIN
;
A
#
# COMPACT_ATOMS: atom_id res chain seq x y z
N MET A 1 -1.28 -5.40 -17.80
CA MET A 1 -1.69 -6.19 -16.62
C MET A 1 -2.73 -5.40 -15.84
N PRO A 2 -3.82 -6.00 -15.35
CA PRO A 2 -4.56 -5.39 -14.26
C PRO A 2 -3.60 -5.25 -13.08
N PHE A 3 -3.49 -4.05 -12.50
CA PHE A 3 -2.65 -3.86 -11.32
C PHE A 3 -3.15 -4.75 -10.18
N PRO A 4 -2.26 -5.38 -9.40
CA PRO A 4 -2.64 -6.17 -8.23
C PRO A 4 -3.62 -5.39 -7.33
N PRO A 5 -4.67 -6.02 -6.81
CA PRO A 5 -5.59 -5.40 -5.88
C PRO A 5 -4.87 -4.80 -4.68
N LEU A 6 -5.37 -3.67 -4.16
CA LEU A 6 -4.87 -3.04 -2.94
C LEU A 6 -4.72 -4.05 -1.78
N LEU A 7 -5.64 -5.01 -1.67
CA LEU A 7 -5.61 -6.08 -0.68
C LEU A 7 -4.32 -6.91 -0.70
N GLU A 8 -3.83 -7.29 -1.88
CA GLU A 8 -2.60 -8.09 -2.01
C GLU A 8 -1.40 -7.30 -1.50
N TYR A 9 -1.36 -6.01 -1.80
CA TYR A 9 -0.31 -5.12 -1.33
C TYR A 9 -0.36 -4.87 0.19
N LEU A 10 -1.56 -4.76 0.80
CA LEU A 10 -1.68 -4.64 2.26
C LEU A 10 -1.15 -5.88 2.98
N LYS A 11 -1.42 -7.07 2.42
CA LYS A 11 -0.87 -8.35 2.93
C LYS A 11 0.64 -8.44 2.74
N PHE A 12 1.13 -8.06 1.56
CA PHE A 12 2.56 -8.00 1.27
C PHE A 12 3.29 -7.08 2.26
N SER A 13 2.70 -5.92 2.54
CA SER A 13 3.24 -4.95 3.49
C SER A 13 3.12 -5.39 4.95
N HIS A 14 2.72 -6.63 5.24
CA HIS A 14 2.55 -7.19 6.58
C HIS A 14 1.66 -6.35 7.51
N VAL A 15 0.60 -5.73 6.98
CA VAL A 15 -0.46 -5.18 7.81
C VAL A 15 -1.13 -6.34 8.54
N PRO A 16 -1.32 -6.28 9.88
CA PRO A 16 -1.98 -7.36 10.61
C PRO A 16 -3.35 -7.67 10.01
N ASP A 17 -3.66 -8.95 9.78
CA ASP A 17 -4.90 -9.38 9.11
C ASP A 17 -6.16 -8.80 9.77
N VAL A 18 -6.14 -8.66 11.10
CA VAL A 18 -7.25 -8.08 11.89
C VAL A 18 -7.47 -6.59 11.61
N LEU A 19 -6.47 -5.88 11.12
CA LEU A 19 -6.51 -4.44 10.80
C LEU A 19 -6.74 -4.17 9.30
N ILE A 20 -6.54 -5.16 8.43
CA ILE A 20 -6.72 -5.00 6.98
C ILE A 20 -8.11 -4.45 6.61
N PRO A 21 -9.24 -4.92 7.17
CA PRO A 21 -10.56 -4.40 6.83
C PRO A 21 -10.70 -2.89 7.14
N ASP A 22 -10.19 -2.45 8.29
CA ASP A 22 -10.26 -1.05 8.71
C ASP A 22 -9.36 -0.17 7.85
N VAL A 23 -8.11 -0.59 7.63
CA VAL A 23 -7.17 0.13 6.76
C VAL A 23 -7.70 0.24 5.34
N MET A 24 -8.28 -0.84 4.81
CA MET A 24 -8.85 -0.87 3.47
C MET A 24 -10.08 0.05 3.36
N THR A 25 -10.96 0.05 4.37
CA THR A 25 -12.11 0.97 4.43
C THR A 25 -11.65 2.43 4.38
N ILE A 26 -10.72 2.82 5.26
CA ILE A 26 -10.17 4.18 5.32
C ILE A 26 -9.57 4.59 3.97
N LEU A 27 -8.74 3.73 3.36
CA LEU A 27 -8.12 4.02 2.07
C LEU A 27 -9.17 4.22 0.97
N GLN A 28 -10.21 3.38 0.92
CA GLN A 28 -11.27 3.46 -0.09
C GLN A 28 -12.15 4.70 0.10
N GLU A 29 -12.46 5.10 1.34
CA GLU A 29 -13.17 6.35 1.64
C GLU A 29 -12.41 7.58 1.14
N HIS A 30 -11.09 7.50 1.10
CA HIS A 30 -10.20 8.52 0.53
C HIS A 30 -9.87 8.31 -0.96
N GLY A 31 -10.58 7.41 -1.66
CA GLY A 31 -10.44 7.17 -3.10
C GLY A 31 -9.20 6.36 -3.49
N ILE A 32 -8.55 5.69 -2.54
CA ILE A 32 -7.39 4.85 -2.78
C ILE A 32 -7.85 3.41 -3.00
N PHE A 33 -7.91 3.00 -4.26
CA PHE A 33 -8.33 1.65 -4.67
C PHE A 33 -7.18 0.77 -5.16
N SER A 34 -5.97 1.34 -5.29
CA SER A 34 -4.79 0.65 -5.82
C SER A 34 -3.53 1.08 -5.07
N TRP A 35 -2.62 0.11 -4.88
CA TRP A 35 -1.30 0.31 -4.30
C TRP A 35 -0.46 1.36 -5.06
N THR A 36 -0.72 1.55 -6.36
CA THR A 36 0.01 2.53 -7.18
C THR A 36 -0.09 3.96 -6.64
N SER A 37 -1.12 4.26 -5.84
CA SER A 37 -1.26 5.56 -5.17
C SER A 37 -0.10 5.86 -4.20
N PHE A 38 0.50 4.81 -3.61
CA PHE A 38 1.63 4.93 -2.71
C PHE A 38 2.94 5.32 -3.43
N LEU A 39 3.01 5.22 -4.76
CA LEU A 39 4.11 5.76 -5.57
C LEU A 39 4.15 7.30 -5.54
N LYS A 40 3.05 7.96 -5.17
CA LYS A 40 2.94 9.42 -5.13
C LYS A 40 3.18 9.93 -3.70
N VAL A 41 4.42 9.82 -3.25
CA VAL A 41 4.85 10.14 -1.86
C VAL A 41 4.53 11.57 -1.38
N HIS A 42 4.35 12.52 -2.30
CA HIS A 42 3.94 13.89 -1.99
C HIS A 42 2.44 14.02 -1.71
N TRP A 43 1.64 13.04 -2.12
CA TRP A 43 0.18 12.98 -1.91
C TRP A 43 -0.22 12.00 -0.82
N LEU A 44 0.55 10.92 -0.65
CA LEU A 44 0.30 9.91 0.35
C LEU A 44 1.60 9.69 1.14
N ASN A 45 1.55 9.94 2.44
CA ASN A 45 2.68 9.78 3.35
C ASN A 45 2.16 9.35 4.74
N PRO A 46 3.04 8.87 5.64
CA PRO A 46 2.63 8.34 6.93
C PRO A 46 1.87 9.36 7.78
N GLU A 47 2.27 10.63 7.78
CA GLU A 47 1.60 11.70 8.53
C GLU A 47 0.17 11.97 8.04
N ARG A 48 -0.06 11.81 6.73
CA ARG A 48 -1.40 11.96 6.15
C ARG A 48 -2.28 10.75 6.46
N LEU A 49 -1.72 9.55 6.37
CA LEU A 49 -2.42 8.31 6.71
C LEU A 49 -2.83 8.31 8.20
N GLU A 50 -1.97 8.84 9.07
CA GLU A 50 -2.28 9.04 10.49
C GLU A 50 -3.48 9.96 10.71
N LYS A 51 -3.56 11.07 9.97
CA LYS A 51 -4.73 11.96 10.01
C LYS A 51 -6.03 11.29 9.53
N TRP A 52 -5.94 10.20 8.77
CA TRP A 52 -7.08 9.41 8.33
C TRP A 52 -7.41 8.25 9.27
N GLY A 53 -6.64 8.07 10.35
CA GLY A 53 -6.87 7.02 11.35
C GLY A 53 -6.06 5.74 11.14
N ILE A 54 -5.15 5.69 10.15
CA ILE A 54 -4.20 4.59 9.98
C ILE A 54 -2.97 4.90 10.83
N SER A 55 -2.57 4.02 11.75
CA SER A 55 -1.44 4.31 12.64
C SER A 55 -0.17 4.69 11.86
N TYR A 56 0.60 5.63 12.39
CA TYR A 56 1.83 6.11 11.74
C TYR A 56 2.78 4.96 11.37
N GLY A 57 2.90 3.96 12.25
CA GLY A 57 3.72 2.77 11.99
C GLY A 57 3.26 1.95 10.78
N ILE A 58 1.95 1.74 10.64
CA ILE A 58 1.40 1.10 9.43
C ILE A 58 1.64 1.98 8.21
N GLY A 59 1.47 3.31 8.34
CA GLY A 59 1.77 4.25 7.28
C GLY A 59 3.21 4.14 6.77
N MET A 60 4.20 4.16 7.67
CA MET A 60 5.61 3.93 7.34
C MET A 60 5.81 2.60 6.63
N GLN A 61 5.25 1.52 7.19
CA GLN A 61 5.39 0.17 6.66
C GLN A 61 4.83 0.03 5.25
N LEU A 62 3.71 0.68 4.93
CA LEU A 62 3.20 0.74 3.56
C LEU A 62 4.21 1.43 2.67
N MET A 63 4.61 2.67 3.00
CA MET A 63 5.51 3.47 2.17
C MET A 63 6.87 2.78 1.91
N ASP A 64 7.45 2.15 2.93
CA ASP A 64 8.75 1.47 2.84
C ASP A 64 8.69 0.20 1.97
N ASN A 65 7.54 -0.47 1.89
CA ASN A 65 7.36 -1.68 1.09
C ASN A 65 6.99 -1.40 -0.37
N VAL A 66 6.69 -0.15 -0.75
CA VAL A 66 6.34 0.21 -2.14
C VAL A 66 7.43 -0.20 -3.15
N PRO A 67 8.73 0.13 -2.93
CA PRO A 67 9.77 -0.20 -3.90
C PRO A 67 9.94 -1.72 -4.04
N VAL A 68 9.93 -2.43 -2.91
CA VAL A 68 10.10 -3.90 -2.88
C VAL A 68 8.95 -4.58 -3.61
N TYR A 69 7.71 -4.17 -3.35
CA TYR A 69 6.55 -4.72 -4.04
C TYR A 69 6.59 -4.45 -5.54
N TYR A 70 7.03 -3.26 -5.94
CA TYR A 70 7.17 -2.93 -7.36
C TYR A 70 8.21 -3.81 -8.05
N ASP A 71 9.36 -4.03 -7.41
CA ASP A 71 10.42 -4.89 -7.94
C ASP A 71 9.95 -6.36 -8.04
N GLU A 72 9.20 -6.88 -7.07
CA GLU A 72 8.60 -8.21 -7.15
C GLU A 72 7.62 -8.37 -8.32
N LEU A 73 6.84 -7.33 -8.62
CA LEU A 73 5.95 -7.33 -9.78
C LEU A 73 6.72 -7.31 -11.09
N LEU A 74 7.81 -6.54 -11.17
CA LEU A 74 8.68 -6.52 -12.34
C LEU A 74 9.37 -7.87 -12.57
N ALA A 75 9.88 -8.49 -11.50
CA ALA A 75 10.49 -9.82 -11.54
C ALA A 75 9.47 -10.88 -11.99
N SER A 76 8.26 -10.87 -11.39
CA SER A 76 7.18 -11.80 -11.74
C SER A 76 6.69 -11.62 -13.18
N ALA A 77 6.82 -10.41 -13.74
CA ALA A 77 6.50 -10.11 -15.13
C ALA A 77 7.63 -10.48 -16.11
N GLY A 78 8.79 -10.96 -15.63
CA GLY A 78 9.97 -11.25 -16.44
C GLY A 78 10.66 -10.00 -17.00
N VAL A 79 10.45 -8.84 -16.39
CA VAL A 79 11.05 -7.57 -16.81
C VAL A 79 12.47 -7.41 -16.26
N ILE A 80 12.71 -7.93 -15.06
CA ILE A 80 14.02 -7.93 -14.39
C ILE A 80 14.35 -9.35 -13.91
N ASN A 81 15.65 -9.66 -13.79
CA ASN A 81 16.16 -10.95 -13.30
C ASN A 81 16.74 -10.82 -11.90
#